data_AF-A0A954H3F7-F1
#
_entry.id   AF-A0A954H3F7-F1
#
_cell.length_a   1.000
_cell.length_b   1.000
_cell.length_c   1.000
_cell.angle_alpha   90.00
_cell.angle_beta   90.00
_cell.angle_gamma   90.00
#
_symmetry.space_group_name_H-M   'P 1'
#
loop_
_entity.id
_entity.type
_entity.pdbx_description
1 polymer ?
#
loop_
_entity_poly.entity_id
_entity_poly.type
_entity_poly.pdbx_seq_one_letter_code
_entity_poly.pdbx_strand_id
1 'polypeptide(L)'
;SQPSRLQLIDFGSAWTTDWTSRRTEGDGHHRCYAAPELQTGTAGLTLASDQFSVSVLLFELLTQQLPYGGLGGKAGRSEFVARAADTLVAPSQISSSCKQLPRSLRDRLDALVLRGLALNADDRYPDHNTWLDQWEELKALFRITPELPPIESILTRVIGWFVKPVEERKTPNLPYS
;
A
#
# COMPACT_ATOMS: atom_id res chain seq x y z
N SER A 1 25.38 -5.35 -6.68
CA SER A 1 24.14 -5.93 -6.15
C SER A 1 23.00 -5.69 -7.13
N GLN A 2 22.33 -6.74 -7.61
CA GLN A 2 21.19 -6.59 -8.53
C GLN A 2 20.02 -5.94 -7.78
N PRO A 3 19.33 -4.93 -8.36
CA PRO A 3 18.14 -4.36 -7.74
C PRO A 3 17.06 -5.43 -7.69
N SER A 4 16.53 -5.67 -6.49
CA SER A 4 15.36 -6.53 -6.30
C SER A 4 14.18 -5.90 -7.03
N ARG A 5 13.51 -6.66 -7.90
CA ARG A 5 12.40 -6.21 -8.73
C ARG A 5 11.09 -6.70 -8.11
N LEU A 6 10.20 -5.78 -7.72
CA LEU A 6 8.81 -6.11 -7.41
C LEU A 6 8.00 -5.97 -8.70
N GLN A 7 7.19 -6.98 -9.00
CA GLN A 7 6.24 -6.92 -10.10
C GLN A 7 4.87 -7.19 -9.51
N LEU A 8 3.93 -6.26 -9.69
CA LEU A 8 2.53 -6.54 -9.42
C LEU A 8 2.07 -7.58 -10.44
N ILE A 9 1.62 -8.72 -9.94
CA ILE A 9 1.06 -9.83 -10.71
C ILE A 9 -0.36 -10.08 -10.23
N ASP A 10 -1.14 -10.86 -11.00
CA ASP A 10 -2.54 -11.18 -10.73
C ASP A 10 -3.54 -10.03 -10.95
N PHE A 11 -3.72 -9.65 -12.22
CA PHE A 11 -4.78 -8.75 -12.67
C PHE A 11 -6.14 -9.45 -12.83
N GLY A 12 -6.35 -10.66 -12.29
CA GLY A 12 -7.67 -11.34 -12.33
C GLY A 12 -8.78 -10.53 -11.61
N SER A 13 -8.37 -9.57 -10.80
CA SER A 13 -9.23 -8.60 -10.12
C SER A 13 -9.24 -7.19 -10.70
N ALA A 14 -8.49 -6.94 -11.77
CA ALA A 14 -8.44 -5.64 -12.43
C ALA A 14 -9.63 -5.45 -13.37
N TRP A 15 -10.13 -4.22 -13.42
CA TRP A 15 -11.23 -3.85 -14.29
C TRP A 15 -10.82 -2.66 -15.14
N THR A 16 -11.14 -2.70 -16.43
CA THR A 16 -11.29 -1.48 -17.21
C THR A 16 -12.57 -0.79 -16.74
N THR A 17 -12.56 0.55 -16.67
CA THR A 17 -13.59 1.43 -16.07
C THR A 17 -15.04 1.20 -16.56
N ASP A 18 -15.27 0.30 -17.52
CA ASP A 18 -16.51 0.15 -18.28
C ASP A 18 -17.36 -1.08 -17.95
N TRP A 19 -16.94 -1.95 -17.00
CA TRP A 19 -17.76 -3.13 -16.65
C TRP A 19 -17.87 -3.36 -15.14
N THR A 20 -19.03 -3.01 -14.60
CA THR A 20 -19.48 -3.38 -13.25
C THR A 20 -20.19 -4.73 -13.27
N SER A 21 -19.67 -5.74 -12.59
CA SER A 21 -20.53 -6.80 -12.06
C SER A 21 -19.99 -7.43 -10.77
N ARG A 22 -20.94 -7.68 -9.88
CA ARG A 22 -20.85 -8.11 -8.47
C ARG A 22 -20.03 -9.40 -8.30
N ARG A 23 -19.17 -9.46 -7.28
CA ARG A 23 -18.38 -10.67 -6.94
C ARG A 23 -18.95 -11.42 -5.73
N THR A 24 -18.73 -12.74 -5.70
CA THR A 24 -19.18 -13.68 -4.66
C THR A 24 -17.96 -14.19 -3.88
N GLU A 25 -18.14 -14.60 -2.61
CA GLU A 25 -17.04 -15.07 -1.74
C GLU A 25 -16.42 -16.38 -2.23
N GLY A 26 -15.08 -16.49 -2.21
CA GLY A 26 -14.35 -17.75 -2.36
C GLY A 26 -13.56 -17.98 -3.65
N ASP A 27 -13.45 -16.97 -4.53
CA ASP A 27 -12.82 -17.07 -5.86
C ASP A 27 -11.42 -16.43 -5.96
N GLY A 28 -10.72 -16.24 -4.84
CA GLY A 28 -9.44 -15.51 -4.79
C GLY A 28 -9.58 -14.06 -4.28
N HIS A 29 -10.79 -13.62 -3.93
CA HIS A 29 -11.00 -12.34 -3.26
C HIS A 29 -10.62 -12.40 -1.77
N HIS A 30 -9.36 -12.10 -1.43
CA HIS A 30 -8.97 -11.90 -0.04
C HIS A 30 -9.53 -10.57 0.48
N ARG A 31 -10.76 -10.62 1.01
CA ARG A 31 -11.50 -9.46 1.57
C ARG A 31 -10.73 -8.63 2.61
N CYS A 32 -9.64 -9.17 3.16
CA CYS A 32 -8.76 -8.45 4.06
C CYS A 32 -7.93 -7.36 3.37
N TYR A 33 -7.73 -7.40 2.05
CA TYR A 33 -7.05 -6.33 1.31
C TYR A 33 -8.02 -5.41 0.57
N ALA A 34 -9.20 -5.92 0.20
CA ALA A 34 -10.20 -5.14 -0.52
C ALA A 34 -10.72 -3.97 0.33
N ALA A 35 -10.78 -2.79 -0.28
CA ALA A 35 -11.28 -1.59 0.36
C ALA A 35 -12.74 -1.77 0.87
N PRO A 36 -13.10 -1.20 2.02
CA PRO A 36 -14.45 -1.26 2.59
C PRO A 36 -15.58 -1.02 1.60
N GLU A 37 -15.45 0.02 0.78
CA GLU A 37 -16.46 0.46 -0.17
C GLU A 37 -16.73 -0.56 -1.29
N LEU A 38 -15.77 -1.43 -1.61
CA LEU A 38 -15.95 -2.48 -2.62
C LEU A 38 -16.77 -3.67 -2.08
N GLN A 39 -16.93 -3.79 -0.77
CA GLN A 39 -17.64 -4.91 -0.16
C GLN A 39 -19.16 -4.75 -0.20
N THR A 40 -19.66 -3.51 -0.33
CA THR A 40 -21.10 -3.24 -0.48
C THR A 40 -21.60 -3.52 -1.90
N GLY A 41 -20.70 -3.76 -2.85
CA GLY A 41 -21.02 -4.12 -4.24
C GLY A 41 -21.61 -2.97 -5.07
N THR A 42 -21.61 -1.75 -4.54
CA THR A 42 -22.19 -0.54 -5.17
C THR A 42 -21.14 0.46 -5.63
N ALA A 43 -19.92 0.40 -5.10
CA ALA A 43 -18.83 1.27 -5.53
C ALA A 43 -18.02 0.63 -6.66
N GLY A 44 -17.72 1.42 -7.70
CA GLY A 44 -16.70 1.04 -8.69
C GLY A 44 -15.31 1.05 -8.06
N LEU A 45 -14.36 0.35 -8.68
CA LEU A 45 -12.95 0.50 -8.33
C LEU A 45 -12.49 1.91 -8.65
N THR A 46 -12.01 2.60 -7.62
CA THR A 46 -11.47 3.94 -7.69
C THR A 46 -10.03 3.94 -7.22
N LEU A 47 -9.31 5.04 -7.49
CA LEU A 47 -7.99 5.26 -6.94
C LEU A 47 -7.97 5.05 -5.41
N ALA A 48 -9.00 5.50 -4.70
CA ALA A 48 -9.08 5.33 -3.24
C ALA A 48 -9.07 3.86 -2.84
N SER A 49 -9.69 2.98 -3.61
CA SER A 49 -9.72 1.54 -3.31
C SER A 49 -8.36 0.87 -3.49
N ASP A 50 -7.56 1.32 -4.46
CA ASP A 50 -6.17 0.90 -4.63
C ASP A 50 -5.28 1.44 -3.50
N GLN A 51 -5.48 2.70 -3.09
CA GLN A 51 -4.76 3.30 -1.95
C GLN A 51 -4.94 2.47 -0.69
N PHE A 52 -6.16 2.03 -0.40
CA PHE A 52 -6.43 1.17 0.75
C PHE A 52 -5.71 -0.17 0.64
N SER A 53 -5.86 -0.85 -0.50
CA SER A 53 -5.29 -2.19 -0.72
C SER A 53 -3.76 -2.17 -0.60
N VAL A 54 -3.12 -1.17 -1.21
CA VAL A 54 -1.67 -0.94 -1.11
C VAL A 54 -1.25 -0.64 0.33
N SER A 55 -2.05 0.13 1.07
CA SER A 55 -1.73 0.48 2.46
C SER A 55 -1.89 -0.70 3.41
N VAL A 56 -2.86 -1.59 3.19
CA VAL A 56 -2.96 -2.87 3.92
C VAL A 56 -1.71 -3.72 3.69
N LEU A 57 -1.31 -3.89 2.42
CA LEU A 57 -0.11 -4.65 2.06
C LEU A 57 1.15 -4.04 2.68
N LEU A 58 1.33 -2.74 2.59
CA LEU A 58 2.47 -2.04 3.17
C LEU A 58 2.49 -2.22 4.69
N PHE A 59 1.35 -2.04 5.37
CA PHE A 59 1.23 -2.26 6.81
C PHE A 59 1.65 -3.68 7.19
N GLU A 60 1.16 -4.68 6.46
CA GLU A 60 1.48 -6.09 6.72
C GLU A 60 2.97 -6.40 6.46
N LEU A 61 3.57 -5.87 5.40
CA LEU A 61 5.00 -6.05 5.15
C LEU A 61 5.85 -5.46 6.29
N LEU A 62 5.47 -4.29 6.80
CA LEU A 62 6.19 -3.60 7.87
C LEU A 62 6.04 -4.26 9.24
N THR A 63 4.88 -4.86 9.51
CA THR A 63 4.49 -5.33 10.85
C THR A 63 4.32 -6.84 10.98
N GLN A 64 4.26 -7.57 9.85
CA GLN A 64 3.86 -8.97 9.74
C GLN A 64 2.46 -9.25 10.29
N GLN A 65 1.60 -8.22 10.35
CA GLN A 65 0.23 -8.30 10.86
C GLN A 65 -0.71 -7.52 9.96
N LEU A 66 -1.97 -7.94 9.85
CA LEU A 66 -2.99 -7.13 9.18
C LEU A 66 -3.43 -5.96 10.06
N PRO A 67 -3.78 -4.80 9.47
CA PRO A 67 -4.29 -3.66 10.22
C PRO A 67 -5.66 -3.98 10.85
N TYR A 68 -6.12 -3.09 11.73
CA TYR A 68 -7.40 -3.21 12.43
C TYR A 68 -7.52 -4.50 13.27
N GLY A 69 -6.43 -4.88 13.95
CA GLY A 69 -6.39 -6.07 14.79
C GLY A 69 -6.66 -7.38 14.02
N GLY A 70 -6.18 -7.47 12.78
CA GLY A 70 -6.35 -8.67 11.95
C GLY A 70 -7.52 -8.62 10.96
N LEU A 71 -8.34 -7.56 10.98
CA LEU A 71 -9.53 -7.48 10.12
C LEU A 71 -9.21 -7.06 8.67
N GLY A 72 -8.21 -6.19 8.49
CA GLY A 72 -7.94 -5.56 7.20
C GLY A 72 -9.19 -4.84 6.66
N GLY A 73 -9.49 -5.01 5.38
CA GLY A 73 -10.67 -4.48 4.71
C GLY A 73 -12.01 -4.82 5.36
N LYS A 74 -12.11 -5.95 6.10
CA LYS A 74 -13.35 -6.30 6.81
C LYS A 74 -13.70 -5.27 7.90
N ALA A 75 -12.74 -4.47 8.34
CA ALA A 75 -12.93 -3.39 9.31
C ALA A 75 -14.05 -2.42 8.94
N GLY A 76 -14.29 -2.18 7.64
CA GLY A 76 -15.32 -1.24 7.21
C GLY A 76 -16.74 -1.82 7.15
N ARG A 77 -16.95 -3.08 7.52
CA ARG A 77 -18.30 -3.65 7.59
C ARG A 77 -19.02 -3.18 8.86
N SER A 78 -20.35 -3.07 8.79
CA SER A 78 -21.16 -2.55 9.90
C SER A 78 -20.99 -3.35 11.20
N GLU A 79 -20.72 -4.66 11.14
CA GLU A 79 -20.48 -5.50 12.31
C GLU A 79 -19.12 -5.25 13.00
N PHE A 80 -18.15 -4.65 12.28
CA PHE A 80 -16.77 -4.46 12.75
C PHE A 80 -16.36 -2.99 12.88
N VAL A 81 -16.98 -2.06 12.16
CA VAL A 81 -16.54 -0.66 12.05
C VAL A 81 -16.39 0.03 13.40
N ALA A 82 -17.33 -0.18 14.32
CA ALA A 82 -17.31 0.45 15.64
C ALA A 82 -16.12 0.01 16.49
N ARG A 83 -15.68 -1.26 16.38
CA ARG A 83 -14.52 -1.77 17.13
C ARG A 83 -13.20 -1.58 16.39
N ALA A 84 -13.24 -1.49 15.07
CA ALA A 84 -12.04 -1.44 14.25
C ALA A 84 -11.31 -0.10 14.39
N ALA A 85 -12.05 1.00 14.54
CA ALA A 85 -11.44 2.32 14.73
C ALA A 85 -10.44 2.34 15.90
N ASP A 86 -10.77 1.68 17.01
CA ASP A 86 -9.93 1.63 18.21
C ASP A 86 -8.75 0.65 18.11
N THR A 87 -8.73 -0.23 17.10
CA THR A 87 -7.67 -1.23 16.92
C THR A 87 -6.64 -0.86 15.86
N LEU A 88 -6.85 0.25 15.13
CA LEU A 88 -5.84 0.76 14.21
C LEU A 88 -4.72 1.44 14.99
N VAL A 89 -3.51 0.91 14.83
CA VAL A 89 -2.29 1.45 15.41
C VAL A 89 -1.27 1.72 14.31
N ALA A 90 -0.31 2.61 14.56
CA ALA A 90 0.73 2.92 13.59
C ALA A 90 1.71 1.74 13.40
N PRO A 91 2.29 1.54 12.20
CA PRO A 91 3.35 0.55 11.98
C PRO A 91 4.49 0.66 13.00
N SER A 92 4.91 1.88 13.33
CA SER A 92 5.95 2.12 14.33
C SER A 92 5.53 1.75 15.75
N GLN A 93 4.25 1.53 16.07
CA GLN A 93 3.87 1.04 17.40
C GLN A 93 4.04 -0.48 17.53
N ILE A 94 3.98 -1.21 16.40
CA ILE A 94 4.12 -2.67 16.36
C ILE A 94 5.57 -3.07 16.05
N SER A 95 6.13 -2.55 14.95
CA SER A 95 7.40 -3.01 14.39
C SER A 95 8.59 -2.30 15.02
N SER A 96 9.48 -3.05 15.68
CA SER A 96 10.72 -2.52 16.27
C SER A 96 11.62 -1.85 15.23
N SER A 97 11.67 -2.37 14.00
CA SER A 97 12.42 -1.75 12.90
C SER A 97 11.87 -0.38 12.55
N CYS A 98 10.55 -0.22 12.52
CA CYS A 98 9.93 1.09 12.29
C CYS A 98 10.16 2.05 13.48
N LYS A 99 10.22 1.55 14.72
CA LYS A 99 10.55 2.37 15.91
C LYS A 99 11.95 2.99 15.85
N GLN A 100 12.89 2.28 15.23
CA GLN A 100 14.31 2.66 15.13
C GLN A 100 14.56 3.71 14.04
N LEU A 101 13.62 3.91 13.14
CA LEU A 101 13.72 4.95 12.11
C LEU A 101 13.85 6.35 12.74
N PRO A 102 14.59 7.27 12.10
CA PRO A 102 14.59 8.68 12.48
C PRO A 102 13.17 9.21 12.60
N ARG A 103 12.90 10.05 13.60
CA ARG A 103 11.55 10.54 13.92
C ARG A 103 10.81 11.11 12.71
N SER A 104 11.45 11.96 11.91
CA SER A 104 10.83 12.55 10.72
C SER A 104 10.42 11.51 9.68
N LEU A 105 11.24 10.48 9.49
CA LEU A 105 10.99 9.39 8.57
C LEU A 105 9.88 8.46 9.07
N ARG A 106 9.95 8.09 10.34
CA ARG A 106 8.96 7.28 11.04
C ARG A 106 7.58 7.92 11.01
N ASP A 107 7.49 9.17 11.49
CA ASP A 107 6.23 9.89 11.61
C ASP A 107 5.60 10.09 10.21
N ARG A 108 6.44 10.26 9.17
CA ARG A 108 5.98 10.33 7.77
C ARG A 108 5.49 8.98 7.22
N LEU A 109 6.20 7.89 7.49
CA LEU A 109 5.81 6.54 7.09
C LEU A 109 4.46 6.16 7.73
N ASP A 110 4.33 6.41 9.03
CA ASP A 110 3.09 6.15 9.76
C ASP A 110 1.93 6.96 9.20
N ALA A 111 2.12 8.26 8.94
CA ALA A 111 1.08 9.11 8.37
C ALA A 111 0.63 8.64 6.97
N LEU A 112 1.56 8.24 6.11
CA LEU A 112 1.26 7.71 4.78
C LEU A 112 0.40 6.45 4.87
N VAL A 113 0.82 5.49 5.70
CA VAL A 113 0.12 4.21 5.89
C VAL A 113 -1.26 4.42 6.51
N LEU A 114 -1.35 5.17 7.61
CA LEU A 114 -2.60 5.38 8.34
C LEU A 114 -3.63 6.14 7.50
N ARG A 115 -3.20 7.15 6.74
CA ARG A 115 -4.12 7.89 5.85
C ARG A 115 -4.65 7.01 4.73
N GLY A 116 -3.79 6.19 4.11
CA GLY A 116 -4.25 5.25 3.08
C GLY A 116 -5.17 4.16 3.63
N LEU A 117 -5.06 3.81 4.92
CA LEU A 117 -5.93 2.85 5.60
C LEU A 117 -7.30 3.41 6.01
N ALA A 118 -7.58 4.72 5.87
CA ALA A 118 -8.85 5.30 6.34
C ALA A 118 -10.08 4.52 5.81
N LEU A 119 -11.05 4.23 6.68
CA LEU A 119 -12.21 3.42 6.32
C LEU A 119 -13.14 4.15 5.36
N ASN A 120 -13.26 5.47 5.50
CA ASN A 120 -13.93 6.33 4.53
C ASN A 120 -12.94 6.68 3.39
N ALA A 121 -13.39 6.53 2.14
CA ALA A 121 -12.57 6.80 0.96
C ALA A 121 -12.18 8.28 0.84
N ASP A 122 -13.07 9.20 1.24
CA ASP A 122 -12.85 10.64 1.16
C ASP A 122 -11.78 11.15 2.13
N ASP A 123 -11.47 10.39 3.18
CA ASP A 123 -10.43 10.71 4.16
C ASP A 123 -9.02 10.33 3.66
N ARG A 124 -8.92 9.64 2.52
CA ARG A 124 -7.64 9.23 1.90
C ARG A 124 -7.06 10.36 1.04
N TYR A 125 -6.28 10.04 0.01
CA TYR A 125 -5.73 11.03 -0.90
C TYR A 125 -6.70 11.32 -2.05
N PRO A 126 -7.00 12.60 -2.34
CA PRO A 126 -8.06 12.97 -3.29
C PRO A 126 -7.71 12.60 -4.74
N ASP A 127 -6.43 12.58 -5.09
CA ASP A 127 -5.97 12.32 -6.44
C ASP A 127 -4.59 11.64 -6.46
N HIS A 128 -4.21 11.20 -7.65
CA HIS A 128 -2.99 10.45 -7.90
C HIS A 128 -1.72 11.26 -7.62
N ASN A 129 -1.71 12.54 -7.99
CA ASN A 129 -0.53 13.41 -7.84
C ASN A 129 -0.28 13.66 -6.35
N THR A 130 -1.33 14.01 -5.61
CA THR A 130 -1.24 14.21 -4.16
C THR A 130 -0.71 12.97 -3.46
N TRP A 131 -1.14 11.77 -3.88
CA TRP A 131 -0.64 10.52 -3.30
C TRP A 131 0.83 10.25 -3.66
N LEU A 132 1.22 10.45 -4.94
CA LEU A 132 2.59 10.29 -5.40
C LEU A 132 3.56 11.24 -4.70
N ASP A 133 3.17 12.50 -4.50
CA ASP A 133 3.99 13.49 -3.80
C ASP A 133 4.36 13.01 -2.40
N GLN A 134 3.42 12.36 -1.69
CA GLN A 134 3.73 11.78 -0.37
C GLN A 134 4.76 10.65 -0.44
N TRP A 135 4.72 9.83 -1.49
CA TRP A 135 5.73 8.80 -1.72
C TRP A 135 7.08 9.40 -2.11
N GLU A 136 7.13 10.45 -2.93
CA GLU A 136 8.35 11.20 -3.27
C GLU A 136 9.01 11.83 -2.05
N GLU A 137 8.24 12.48 -1.19
CA GLU A 137 8.77 13.06 0.03
C GLU A 137 9.29 11.99 1.00
N LEU A 138 8.57 10.87 1.16
CA LEU A 138 9.03 9.75 1.99
C LEU A 138 10.37 9.20 1.47
N LYS A 139 10.49 9.01 0.15
CA LYS A 139 11.73 8.58 -0.47
C LYS A 139 12.89 9.54 -0.29
N ALA A 140 12.63 10.83 -0.43
CA ALA A 140 13.65 11.85 -0.27
C ALA A 140 14.28 11.74 1.13
N LEU A 141 13.45 11.53 2.16
CA LEU A 141 13.91 11.30 3.53
C LEU A 141 14.75 10.02 3.66
N PHE A 142 14.37 8.92 3.00
CA PHE A 142 15.21 7.71 2.95
C PHE A 142 16.58 7.96 2.32
N ARG A 143 16.67 8.81 1.29
CA ARG A 143 17.95 9.11 0.61
C ARG A 143 18.89 10.00 1.42
N ILE A 144 18.34 10.87 2.26
CA ILE A 144 19.12 11.85 3.03
C ILE A 144 19.63 11.25 4.35
N THR A 145 19.06 10.14 4.81
CA THR A 145 19.46 9.50 6.07
C THR A 145 20.72 8.65 5.85
N PRO A 146 21.93 9.07 6.28
CA PRO A 146 23.18 8.56 5.70
C PRO A 146 23.64 7.19 6.22
N GLU A 147 23.21 6.76 7.40
CA GLU A 147 23.56 5.44 7.95
C GLU A 147 22.38 4.82 8.66
N LEU A 148 21.75 3.87 7.98
CA LEU A 148 20.70 3.04 8.50
C LEU A 148 21.29 1.65 8.79
N PRO A 149 21.12 1.09 10.01
CA PRO A 149 21.65 -0.24 10.34
C PRO A 149 21.07 -1.34 9.44
N PRO A 150 21.71 -2.53 9.35
CA PRO A 150 21.43 -3.55 8.32
C PRO A 150 19.96 -3.99 8.15
N ILE A 151 19.14 -3.84 9.19
CA ILE A 151 17.69 -4.15 9.19
C ILE A 151 16.90 -3.23 8.23
N GLU A 152 17.47 -2.11 7.82
CA GLU A 152 16.85 -1.12 6.94
C GLU A 152 17.14 -1.32 5.44
N SER A 153 18.06 -2.23 5.07
CA SER A 153 18.23 -2.65 3.68
C SER A 153 16.94 -3.29 3.12
N ILE A 154 16.17 -3.94 3.99
CA ILE A 154 14.88 -4.55 3.64
C ILE A 154 13.78 -3.48 3.49
N LEU A 155 13.69 -2.51 4.42
CA LEU A 155 12.69 -1.43 4.35
C LEU A 155 12.94 -0.49 3.15
N THR A 156 14.20 -0.13 2.91
CA THR A 156 14.61 0.65 1.74
C THR A 156 14.30 -0.10 0.44
N ARG A 157 14.46 -1.43 0.43
CA ARG A 157 14.05 -2.28 -0.71
C ARG A 157 12.54 -2.27 -0.92
N VAL A 158 11.76 -2.48 0.13
CA VAL A 158 10.29 -2.50 0.07
C VAL A 158 9.76 -1.17 -0.44
N ILE A 159 10.26 -0.04 0.07
CA ILE A 159 9.80 1.29 -0.34
C ILE A 159 10.32 1.65 -1.73
N GLY A 160 11.56 1.30 -2.07
CA GLY A 160 12.12 1.48 -3.40
C GLY A 160 11.35 0.75 -4.51
N TRP A 161 10.59 -0.30 -4.16
CA TRP A 161 9.72 -1.01 -5.10
C TRP A 161 8.47 -0.24 -5.51
N PHE A 162 7.88 0.57 -4.63
CA PHE A 162 6.63 1.32 -4.91
C PHE A 162 6.84 2.56 -5.79
N VAL A 163 8.07 2.77 -6.24
CA VAL A 163 8.61 4.11 -6.52
C VAL A 163 9.16 4.23 -7.91
N LYS A 164 9.68 3.13 -8.46
CA LYS A 164 10.29 3.09 -9.78
C LYS A 164 9.25 2.60 -10.77
N PRO A 165 8.61 3.47 -11.56
CA PRO A 165 7.99 3.03 -12.79
C PRO A 165 9.06 2.53 -13.77
N VAL A 166 8.63 1.61 -14.62
CA VAL A 166 9.41 0.91 -15.64
C VAL A 166 10.14 1.90 -16.56
N GLU A 167 11.48 1.99 -16.45
CA GLU A 167 12.28 2.57 -17.52
C GLU A 167 12.35 1.60 -18.71
N GLU A 168 12.23 2.20 -19.89
CA GLU A 168 11.94 1.64 -21.20
C GLU A 168 12.84 0.47 -21.62
N ARG A 169 12.23 -0.51 -22.30
CA ARG A 169 12.96 -1.50 -23.08
C ARG A 169 13.76 -0.76 -24.16
N LYS A 170 15.08 -0.66 -24.00
CA LYS A 170 15.96 -0.55 -25.17
C LYS A 170 15.83 -1.84 -25.97
N THR A 171 15.11 -1.77 -27.08
CA THR A 171 15.13 -2.80 -28.12
C THR A 171 16.57 -3.02 -28.58
N PRO A 172 17.09 -4.26 -28.59
CA PRO A 172 18.39 -4.51 -29.20
C PRO A 172 18.27 -4.27 -30.71
N ASN A 173 19.12 -3.38 -31.23
CA ASN A 173 19.36 -3.23 -32.66
C ASN A 173 19.80 -4.59 -33.23
N LEU A 174 18.96 -5.19 -34.07
CA LEU A 174 19.39 -6.25 -34.97
C LEU A 174 20.15 -5.60 -36.14
N PRO A 175 21.41 -5.98 -36.41
CA PRO A 175 22.03 -5.63 -37.67
C PRO A 175 21.35 -6.43 -38.80
N TYR A 176 20.84 -5.73 -39.80
CA TYR A 176 20.48 -6.32 -41.08
C TYR A 176 21.75 -6.86 -41.75
N SER A 177 21.75 -8.15 -42.06
CA SER A 177 22.59 -8.80 -43.06
C SER A 177 21.68 -9.43 -44.11
#